data_AF-A0A930N5Q0-F1
#
_entry.id   AF-A0A930N5Q0-F1
#
_cell.length_a   1.000
_cell.length_b   1.000
_cell.length_c   1.000
_cell.angle_alpha   90.00
_cell.angle_beta   90.00
_cell.angle_gamma   90.00
#
_symmetry.space_group_name_H-M   'P 1'
#
loop_
_entity.id
_entity.type
_entity.pdbx_description
1 polymer ?
#
loop_
_entity_poly.entity_id
_entity_poly.type
_entity_poly.pdbx_seq_one_letter_code
_entity_poly.pdbx_strand_id
1 'polypeptide(L)'
;MKAKIIQTGEIVTILAISTEHMTIQCYGNDGIVRLMSLSRGDIEIIPDSEKTIDWEQRRYEIVKDIVANSFSTPMGNVSIISYIHDCVQVADLLIEELKK
;
A
#
# COMPACT_ATOMS: atom_id res chain seq x y z
N MET A 1 -7.16 7.38 6.17
CA MET A 1 -6.63 8.14 7.33
C MET A 1 -6.84 7.37 8.62
N LYS A 2 -5.75 7.13 9.34
CA LYS A 2 -5.77 6.55 10.69
C LYS A 2 -5.35 7.59 11.71
N ALA A 3 -5.72 7.37 12.96
CA ALA A 3 -5.25 8.19 14.05
C ALA A 3 -5.07 7.39 15.32
N LYS A 4 -4.18 7.86 16.18
CA LYS A 4 -3.96 7.31 17.50
C LYS A 4 -4.65 8.20 18.53
N ILE A 5 -5.50 7.61 19.36
CA ILE A 5 -6.08 8.29 20.53
C ILE A 5 -4.99 8.36 21.60
N ILE A 6 -4.58 9.56 22.01
CA ILE A 6 -3.43 9.75 22.90
C ILE A 6 -3.68 9.15 24.28
N GLN A 7 -4.91 9.30 24.81
CA GLN A 7 -5.27 8.79 26.14
C GLN A 7 -5.21 7.27 26.24
N THR A 8 -5.63 6.55 25.20
CA THR A 8 -5.74 5.08 25.21
C THR A 8 -4.63 4.37 24.44
N GLY A 9 -3.93 5.09 23.57
CA GLY A 9 -3.00 4.52 22.60
C GLY A 9 -3.67 3.75 21.46
N GLU A 10 -5.01 3.70 21.40
CA GLU A 10 -5.77 2.95 20.40
C GLU A 10 -5.61 3.58 19.01
N ILE A 11 -5.37 2.75 18.00
CA ILE A 11 -5.35 3.18 16.59
C ILE A 11 -6.75 2.97 16.01
N VAL A 12 -7.36 4.05 15.56
CA VAL A 12 -8.69 4.06 14.96
C VAL A 12 -8.63 4.52 13.50
N THR A 13 -9.59 4.10 12.70
CA THR A 13 -9.78 4.60 11.34
C THR A 13 -10.79 5.74 11.36
N ILE A 14 -10.41 6.91 10.84
CA ILE A 14 -11.28 8.09 10.80
C ILE A 14 -12.17 8.02 9.56
N LEU A 15 -13.48 8.13 9.77
CA LEU A 15 -14.50 8.23 8.72
C LEU A 15 -14.81 9.68 8.37
N ALA A 16 -14.99 10.53 9.39
CA ALA A 16 -15.33 11.94 9.20
C ALA A 16 -14.87 12.78 10.39
N ILE A 17 -14.56 14.05 10.12
CA ILE A 17 -14.23 15.06 11.12
C ILE A 17 -15.19 16.24 10.93
N SER A 18 -15.90 16.62 11.99
CA SER A 18 -16.69 17.87 12.03
C SER A 18 -15.95 18.89 12.90
N THR A 19 -15.43 19.94 12.27
CA THR A 19 -14.82 21.07 12.98
C THR A 19 -15.87 21.99 13.61
N GLU A 20 -17.09 22.02 13.06
CA GLU A 20 -18.21 22.80 13.61
C GLU A 20 -18.68 22.22 14.95
N HIS A 21 -18.88 20.90 15.00
CA HIS A 21 -19.34 20.23 16.20
C HIS A 21 -18.19 19.73 17.08
N MET A 22 -16.94 19.91 16.64
CA MET A 22 -15.75 19.38 17.30
C MET A 22 -15.92 17.88 17.59
N THR A 23 -16.24 17.09 16.56
CA THR A 23 -16.42 15.63 16.68
C THR A 23 -15.70 14.87 15.58
N ILE A 24 -15.37 13.60 15.88
CA ILE A 24 -14.84 12.63 14.94
C ILE A 24 -15.72 11.39 14.95
N GLN A 25 -16.01 10.89 13.75
CA GLN A 25 -16.54 9.55 13.56
C GLN A 25 -15.37 8.61 13.20
N CYS A 26 -15.19 7.55 13.98
CA CYS A 26 -14.13 6.57 13.75
C CYS A 26 -14.58 5.16 14.14
N TYR A 27 -13.86 4.13 13.71
CA TYR A 27 -14.03 2.78 14.22
C TYR A 27 -12.68 2.17 14.60
N GLY A 28 -12.70 1.35 15.66
CA GLY A 28 -11.55 0.59 16.13
C GLY A 28 -11.46 -0.77 15.45
N ASN A 29 -10.72 -1.69 16.04
CA ASN A 29 -10.55 -3.05 15.49
C ASN A 29 -11.83 -3.90 15.59
N ASP A 30 -12.80 -3.48 16.39
CA ASP A 30 -14.12 -4.10 16.53
C ASP A 30 -15.09 -3.76 15.39
N GLY A 31 -14.72 -2.82 14.51
CA GLY A 31 -15.57 -2.36 13.41
C GLY A 31 -16.78 -1.53 13.86
N ILE A 32 -16.88 -1.21 15.15
CA ILE A 32 -18.00 -0.42 15.69
C ILE A 32 -17.70 1.06 15.46
N VAL A 33 -18.64 1.75 14.82
CA VAL A 33 -18.55 3.20 14.62
C VAL A 33 -18.81 3.92 15.94
N ARG A 34 -17.87 4.77 16.32
CA ARG A 34 -17.89 5.60 17.52
C ARG A 34 -17.85 7.07 17.12
N LEU A 35 -18.62 7.88 17.83
CA LEU A 35 -18.56 9.33 17.77
C LEU A 35 -17.77 9.81 18.99
N MET A 36 -16.69 10.53 18.77
CA MET A 36 -15.84 11.06 19.83
C MET A 36 -15.74 12.57 19.72
N SER A 37 -15.67 13.26 20.86
CA SER A 37 -15.41 14.70 20.89
C SER A 37 -13.95 14.96 20.53
N LEU A 38 -13.73 15.93 19.64
CA LEU A 38 -12.42 16.44 19.25
C LEU A 38 -12.03 17.51 20.27
N SER A 39 -11.15 17.18 21.22
CA SER A 39 -10.41 18.21 21.95
C SER A 39 -8.99 18.32 21.40
N ARG A 40 -8.43 19.54 21.44
CA ARG A 40 -7.11 19.83 20.86
C ARG A 40 -6.03 19.11 21.68
N GLY A 41 -5.49 18.02 21.15
CA GLY A 41 -4.47 17.21 21.81
C GLY A 41 -4.88 15.79 22.18
N ASP A 42 -6.11 15.37 21.84
CA ASP A 42 -6.58 14.00 22.16
C ASP A 42 -6.18 12.96 21.13
N ILE A 43 -5.79 13.41 19.93
CA ILE A 43 -5.63 12.54 18.77
C ILE A 43 -4.41 12.96 17.96
N GLU A 44 -3.58 11.99 17.63
CA GLU A 44 -2.46 12.13 16.70
C GLU A 44 -2.88 11.50 15.37
N ILE A 45 -3.04 12.33 14.34
CA ILE A 45 -3.30 11.83 12.98
C ILE A 45 -2.04 11.10 12.54
N ILE A 46 -2.18 9.80 12.29
CA ILE A 46 -1.14 9.03 11.65
C ILE A 46 -1.30 9.38 10.17
N PRO A 47 -0.37 10.16 9.57
CA PRO A 47 -0.41 10.34 8.14
C PRO A 47 -0.47 8.93 7.55
N ASP A 48 -1.40 8.68 6.64
CA ASP A 48 -1.21 7.55 5.74
C ASP A 48 0.16 7.85 5.14
N SER A 49 1.19 7.13 5.58
CA SER A 49 2.43 7.12 4.82
C SER A 49 1.92 6.75 3.45
N GLU A 50 2.03 7.68 2.50
CA GLU A 50 1.99 7.33 1.09
C GLU A 50 2.74 6.02 1.04
N LYS A 51 2.04 4.93 0.72
CA LYS A 51 2.64 3.60 0.72
C LYS A 51 3.86 3.78 -0.17
N THR A 52 5.04 3.93 0.43
CA THR A 52 6.27 4.15 -0.32
C THR A 52 6.38 2.87 -1.08
N ILE A 53 6.02 2.93 -2.37
CA ILE A 53 5.99 1.76 -3.21
C ILE A 53 7.44 1.31 -3.24
N ASP A 54 7.69 0.15 -2.63
CA ASP A 54 8.97 -0.50 -2.75
C ASP A 54 9.08 -0.97 -4.20
N TRP A 55 9.67 -0.10 -5.02
CA TRP A 55 9.81 -0.32 -6.46
C TRP A 55 10.72 -1.51 -6.76
N GLU A 56 11.64 -1.85 -5.86
CA GLU A 56 12.48 -3.04 -5.98
C GLU A 56 11.63 -4.30 -5.79
N GLN A 57 10.83 -4.34 -4.72
CA GLN A 57 9.89 -5.43 -4.49
C GLN A 57 8.87 -5.55 -5.63
N ARG A 58 8.38 -4.41 -6.14
CA ARG A 58 7.44 -4.41 -7.27
C ARG A 58 8.08 -4.95 -8.54
N ARG A 59 9.34 -4.61 -8.81
CA ARG A 59 10.10 -5.16 -9.95
C ARG A 59 10.25 -6.67 -9.84
N TYR A 60 10.63 -7.15 -8.67
CA TYR A 60 10.78 -8.59 -8.40
C TYR A 60 9.49 -9.36 -8.69
N GLU A 61 8.35 -8.91 -8.19
CA GLU A 61 7.07 -9.59 -8.44
C GLU A 61 6.68 -9.60 -9.93
N ILE A 62 6.91 -8.50 -10.66
CA ILE A 62 6.64 -8.45 -12.11
C ILE A 62 7.51 -9.47 -12.86
N VAL A 63 8.82 -9.50 -12.58
CA VAL A 63 9.74 -10.46 -13.22
C VAL A 63 9.33 -11.90 -12.92
N LYS A 64 9.02 -12.19 -11.66
CA LYS A 64 8.58 -13.51 -11.21
C LYS A 64 7.30 -13.95 -11.94
N ASP A 65 6.33 -13.07 -12.10
CA ASP A 65 5.08 -13.36 -12.82
C ASP A 65 5.34 -13.64 -14.31
N ILE A 66 6.17 -12.83 -14.98
CA ILE A 66 6.53 -13.07 -16.39
C ILE A 66 7.21 -14.43 -16.54
N VAL A 67 8.21 -14.71 -15.71
CA VAL A 67 8.98 -15.96 -15.75
C VAL A 67 8.08 -17.18 -15.47
N ALA A 68 7.21 -17.11 -14.46
CA ALA A 68 6.29 -18.19 -14.11
C ALA A 68 5.33 -18.54 -15.25
N ASN A 69 4.83 -17.53 -15.97
CA ASN A 69 3.93 -17.74 -17.10
C ASN A 69 4.63 -18.34 -18.33
N SER A 70 5.93 -18.13 -18.48
CA SER A 70 6.68 -18.55 -19.68
C SER A 70 7.15 -20.00 -19.66
N PHE A 71 7.32 -20.59 -18.48
CA PHE A 71 7.59 -22.03 -18.36
C PHE A 71 6.38 -22.92 -18.69
N SER A 72 5.22 -22.32 -18.97
CA SER A 72 4.05 -23.04 -19.52
C SER A 72 4.17 -23.34 -21.03
N THR A 73 5.18 -22.77 -21.71
CA THR A 73 5.45 -22.94 -23.14
C THR A 73 6.80 -23.63 -23.41
N PRO A 74 6.92 -24.54 -24.40
CA PRO A 74 8.19 -25.23 -24.69
C PRO A 74 9.28 -24.25 -25.15
N MET A 75 10.30 -24.03 -24.33
CA MET A 75 11.46 -23.17 -24.65
C MET A 75 12.55 -24.00 -25.34
N GLY A 76 12.37 -24.34 -26.61
CA GLY A 76 13.43 -24.96 -27.41
C GLY A 76 14.51 -23.94 -27.79
N ASN A 77 15.77 -24.21 -27.44
CA ASN A 77 16.97 -23.46 -27.85
C ASN A 77 17.11 -22.01 -27.33
N VAL A 78 16.37 -21.58 -26.31
CA VAL A 78 16.51 -20.25 -25.69
C VAL A 78 17.42 -20.32 -24.48
N SER A 79 18.41 -19.44 -24.40
CA SER A 79 19.23 -19.27 -23.19
C SER A 79 18.37 -18.72 -22.06
N ILE A 80 18.23 -19.49 -20.98
CA ILE A 80 17.48 -19.07 -19.79
C ILE A 80 18.02 -17.76 -19.19
N ILE A 81 19.33 -17.53 -19.31
CA ILE A 81 19.99 -16.31 -18.82
C ILE A 81 19.53 -15.10 -19.64
N SER A 82 19.56 -15.21 -20.98
CA SER A 82 19.08 -14.15 -21.87
C SER A 82 17.60 -13.85 -21.60
N TYR A 83 16.81 -14.90 -21.43
CA TYR A 83 15.38 -14.77 -21.17
C TYR A 83 15.08 -14.02 -19.87
N ILE A 84 15.78 -14.35 -18.78
CA ILE A 84 15.62 -13.62 -17.49
C ILE A 84 15.99 -12.15 -17.65
N HIS A 85 17.06 -11.83 -18.39
CA HIS A 85 17.43 -10.44 -18.66
C HIS A 85 16.34 -9.69 -19.43
N ASP A 86 15.68 -10.33 -20.39
CA ASP A 86 14.56 -9.72 -21.12
C ASP A 86 13.36 -9.47 -20.19
N CYS A 87 13.03 -10.41 -19.30
CA CYS A 87 11.97 -10.23 -18.31
C CYS A 87 12.23 -9.04 -17.37
N VAL A 88 13.49 -8.84 -16.94
CA VAL A 88 13.87 -7.70 -16.10
C VAL A 88 13.68 -6.38 -16.87
N GLN A 89 14.11 -6.31 -18.13
CA GLN A 89 13.91 -5.12 -18.97
C GLN A 89 12.43 -4.79 -19.16
N VAL A 90 11.58 -5.81 -19.39
CA VAL A 90 10.12 -5.62 -19.47
C VAL A 90 9.56 -5.06 -18.16
N ALA A 91 10.02 -5.57 -17.01
CA ALA A 91 9.60 -5.07 -15.70
C ALA A 91 10.02 -3.61 -15.46
N ASP A 92 11.22 -3.22 -15.90
CA ASP A 92 11.71 -1.85 -15.81
C ASP A 92 10.82 -0.89 -16.63
N LEU A 93 10.51 -1.25 -17.88
CA LEU A 93 9.62 -0.45 -18.75
C LEU A 93 8.21 -0.30 -18.16
N LEU A 94 7.65 -1.37 -17.58
CA LEU A 94 6.35 -1.31 -16.91
C LEU A 94 6.39 -0.39 -15.68
N ILE A 95 7.47 -0.44 -14.90
CA ILE A 95 7.64 0.44 -13.75
C ILE A 95 7.77 1.91 -14.19
N GLU A 96 8.47 2.20 -15.28
CA GLU A 96 8.55 3.56 -15.83
C GLU A 96 7.18 4.11 -16.20
N GLU A 97 6.30 3.29 -16.81
CA GLU A 97 4.91 3.70 -17.09
C GLU A 97 4.06 3.87 -15.83
N LEU A 98 4.23 3.01 -14.81
CA LEU A 98 3.48 3.08 -13.56
C LEU A 98 3.90 4.23 -12.64
N LYS A 99 5.09 4.80 -12.84
CA LYS A 99 5.61 5.94 -12.09
C LYS A 99 5.16 7.30 -12.64
N LYS A 100 4.55 7.32 -13.83
CA LYS A 100 3.97 8.54 -14.44
C LYS A 100 2.62 8.87 -13.81
#